data_AF-A0AAU2UBJ7-F1
#
_entry.id   AF-A0AAU2UBJ7-F1
#
_cell.length_a   1.000
_cell.length_b   1.000
_cell.length_c   1.000
_cell.angle_alpha   90.00
_cell.angle_beta   90.00
_cell.angle_gamma   90.00
#
_symmetry.space_group_name_H-M   'P 1'
#
loop_
_entity.id
_entity.type
_entity.pdbx_description
1 polymer ?
#
loop_
_entity_poly.entity_id
_entity_poly.type
_entity_poly.pdbx_seq_one_letter_code
_entity_poly.pdbx_strand_id
1 'polypeptide(L)'
;MSGPPAPVWLVAANVVLWRRYGDLGQELRPGTKAYRGGARVYVVDTYPGMGHQQLTTVGHGRHNGHWITIDTGTRHLRTFRPQLVYAPAVLKRCGGRGSGTREEAEELAALLERIAREERHAHHAAPHPQGCLCHECLTVTPG
;
A
#
# COMPACT_ATOMS: atom_id res chain seq x y z
N MET A 1 -7.14 7.90 32.62
CA MET A 1 -7.41 6.93 31.53
C MET A 1 -7.68 7.75 30.28
N SER A 2 -6.83 7.65 29.25
CA SER A 2 -7.08 8.35 27.98
C SER A 2 -8.28 7.72 27.27
N GLY A 3 -9.21 8.53 26.78
CA GLY A 3 -10.41 8.06 26.06
C GLY A 3 -10.06 7.28 24.78
N PRO A 4 -11.06 6.74 24.07
CA PRO A 4 -10.82 6.09 22.79
C PRO A 4 -10.12 7.07 21.84
N PRO A 5 -9.11 6.62 21.06
CA PRO A 5 -8.39 7.50 20.16
C PRO A 5 -9.35 8.09 19.13
N ALA A 6 -9.20 9.40 18.87
CA ALA A 6 -9.99 10.08 17.86
C ALA A 6 -9.77 9.44 16.47
N PRO A 7 -10.79 9.43 15.59
CA PRO A 7 -10.62 9.00 14.20
C PRO A 7 -9.58 9.88 13.48
N VAL A 8 -8.80 9.28 12.58
CA VAL A 8 -7.73 9.98 11.85
C VAL A 8 -7.91 9.76 10.35
N TRP A 9 -7.68 10.79 9.55
CA TRP A 9 -7.61 10.66 8.10
C TRP A 9 -6.30 10.00 7.71
N LEU A 10 -6.39 8.89 6.98
CA LEU A 10 -5.25 8.15 6.46
C LEU A 10 -5.44 7.85 4.99
N VAL A 11 -4.38 7.40 4.33
CA VAL A 11 -4.48 6.82 3.00
C VAL A 11 -4.68 5.32 3.14
N ALA A 12 -5.83 4.82 2.68
CA ALA A 12 -6.07 3.41 2.50
C ALA A 12 -5.59 2.98 1.12
N ALA A 13 -5.01 1.79 1.03
CA ALA A 13 -4.58 1.19 -0.24
C ALA A 13 -4.85 -0.32 -0.23
N ASN A 14 -4.71 -0.94 -1.39
CA ASN A 14 -4.79 -2.39 -1.55
C ASN A 14 -3.44 -2.92 -2.02
N VAL A 15 -3.00 -4.04 -1.46
CA VAL A 15 -1.82 -4.75 -1.94
C VAL A 15 -2.11 -5.29 -3.35
N VAL A 16 -1.16 -5.16 -4.26
CA VAL A 16 -1.31 -5.69 -5.63
C VAL A 16 -1.63 -7.19 -5.59
N LEU A 17 -2.51 -7.64 -6.49
CA LEU A 17 -2.87 -9.07 -6.57
C LEU A 17 -1.63 -9.92 -6.86
N TRP A 18 -0.83 -9.48 -7.81
CA TRP A 18 0.46 -10.06 -8.18
C TRP A 18 1.51 -8.98 -8.38
N ARG A 19 2.76 -9.35 -8.11
CA ARG A 19 3.95 -8.52 -8.31
C ARG A 19 5.01 -9.27 -9.10
N ARG A 20 5.86 -8.51 -9.79
CA ARG A 20 7.13 -9.00 -10.33
C ARG A 20 8.09 -9.35 -9.18
N TYR A 21 8.88 -10.39 -9.37
CA TYR A 21 9.79 -10.96 -8.38
C TYR A 21 11.00 -11.63 -9.04
N GLY A 22 12.03 -11.92 -8.25
CA GLY A 22 13.24 -12.58 -8.72
C GLY A 22 14.09 -11.70 -9.64
N ASP A 23 15.06 -12.33 -10.28
CA ASP A 23 16.04 -11.65 -11.12
C ASP A 23 15.33 -10.92 -12.27
N LEU A 24 15.64 -9.63 -12.38
CA LEU A 24 15.05 -8.72 -13.36
C LEU A 24 13.50 -8.69 -13.37
N GLY A 25 12.84 -9.19 -12.31
CA GLY A 25 11.38 -9.23 -12.22
C GLY A 25 10.70 -10.16 -13.23
N GLN A 26 11.35 -11.28 -13.60
CA GLN A 26 10.81 -12.26 -14.55
C GLN A 26 9.77 -13.21 -13.93
N GLU A 27 9.81 -13.42 -12.61
CA GLU A 27 8.80 -14.21 -11.91
C GLU A 27 7.60 -13.36 -11.49
N LEU A 28 6.43 -13.99 -11.38
CA LEU A 28 5.24 -13.38 -10.79
C LEU A 28 4.86 -14.09 -9.50
N ARG A 29 4.64 -13.31 -8.43
CA ARG A 29 4.19 -13.84 -7.14
C ARG A 29 2.97 -13.08 -6.62
N PRO A 30 2.02 -13.77 -5.96
CA PRO A 30 0.86 -13.11 -5.40
C PRO A 30 1.23 -12.29 -4.16
N GLY A 31 0.58 -11.13 -3.98
CA GLY A 31 0.72 -10.26 -2.81
C GLY A 31 2.15 -9.84 -2.49
N THR A 32 2.52 -9.88 -1.22
CA THR A 32 3.90 -9.74 -0.72
C THR A 32 4.25 -10.90 0.22
N LYS A 33 5.44 -10.86 0.85
CA LYS A 33 5.76 -11.78 1.94
C LYS A 33 4.81 -11.57 3.13
N ALA A 34 4.51 -10.31 3.45
CA ALA A 34 3.74 -9.92 4.64
C ALA A 34 2.23 -9.89 4.42
N TYR A 35 1.77 -9.56 3.20
CA TYR A 35 0.34 -9.38 2.90
C TYR A 35 -0.15 -10.29 1.77
N ARG A 36 -1.42 -10.69 1.83
CA ARG A 36 -2.10 -11.36 0.71
C ARG A 36 -2.34 -10.36 -0.42
N GLY A 37 -2.38 -10.85 -1.66
CA GLY A 37 -2.80 -10.04 -2.80
C GLY A 37 -4.22 -9.49 -2.57
N GLY A 38 -4.44 -8.21 -2.87
CA GLY A 38 -5.71 -7.53 -2.66
C GLY A 38 -5.99 -7.08 -1.22
N ALA A 39 -5.17 -7.49 -0.24
CA ALA A 39 -5.37 -7.11 1.15
C ALA A 39 -5.38 -5.59 1.32
N ARG A 40 -6.34 -5.07 2.10
CA ARG A 40 -6.39 -3.65 2.44
C ARG A 40 -5.34 -3.33 3.50
N VAL A 41 -4.64 -2.22 3.30
CA VAL A 41 -3.69 -1.64 4.24
C VAL A 41 -3.97 -0.15 4.45
N TYR A 42 -3.47 0.39 5.54
CA TYR A 42 -3.50 1.81 5.87
C TYR A 42 -2.06 2.33 5.91
N VAL A 43 -1.77 3.38 5.15
CA VAL A 43 -0.48 4.08 5.22
C VAL A 43 -0.49 4.95 6.47
N VAL A 44 0.42 4.67 7.40
CA VAL A 44 0.51 5.36 8.69
C VAL A 44 1.77 6.22 8.80
N ASP A 45 2.73 6.03 7.89
CA ASP A 45 3.91 6.87 7.76
C ASP A 45 4.45 6.83 6.33
N THR A 46 5.16 7.87 5.93
CA THR A 46 5.83 7.96 4.64
C THR A 46 7.25 8.48 4.82
N TYR A 47 8.12 8.23 3.85
CA TYR A 47 9.51 8.70 3.89
C TYR A 47 9.78 9.68 2.73
N PRO A 48 9.46 10.98 2.88
CA PRO A 48 9.64 11.97 1.81
C PRO A 48 11.11 12.11 1.36
N GLY A 49 12.05 12.04 2.31
CA GLY A 49 13.49 12.07 2.02
C GLY A 49 14.01 10.90 1.18
N MET A 50 13.20 9.84 1.02
CA MET A 50 13.46 8.66 0.19
C MET A 50 12.47 8.58 -0.99
N GLY A 51 11.93 9.73 -1.42
CA GLY A 51 11.00 9.82 -2.55
C GLY A 51 9.69 9.05 -2.37
N HIS A 52 9.30 8.75 -1.12
CA HIS A 52 8.15 7.91 -0.79
C HIS A 52 8.17 6.53 -1.48
N GLN A 53 9.35 5.96 -1.76
CA GLN A 53 9.47 4.63 -2.37
C GLN A 53 9.10 3.50 -1.39
N GLN A 54 9.16 3.79 -0.10
CA GLN A 54 8.71 2.93 0.99
C GLN A 54 7.67 3.66 1.85
N LEU A 55 6.78 2.90 2.47
CA LEU A 55 5.71 3.38 3.33
C LEU A 55 5.56 2.45 4.52
N THR A 56 5.33 3.01 5.71
CA THR A 56 4.89 2.21 6.85
C THR A 56 3.40 1.96 6.73
N THR A 57 3.01 0.70 6.74
CA THR A 57 1.61 0.28 6.57
C THR A 57 1.12 -0.56 7.71
N VAL A 58 -0.18 -0.45 8.00
CA VAL A 58 -0.91 -1.31 8.93
C VAL A 58 -1.96 -2.11 8.18
N GLY A 59 -1.96 -3.44 8.35
CA GLY A 59 -2.91 -4.32 7.70
C GLY A 59 -2.95 -5.71 8.33
N HIS A 60 -3.81 -6.58 7.78
CA HIS A 60 -3.89 -7.98 8.22
C HIS A 60 -2.78 -8.81 7.56
N GLY A 61 -1.91 -9.39 8.39
CA GLY A 61 -0.80 -10.23 7.96
C GLY A 61 -1.27 -11.51 7.26
N ARG A 62 -0.46 -11.96 6.29
CA ARG A 62 -0.80 -13.06 5.38
C ARG A 62 -1.07 -14.40 6.06
N HIS A 63 -0.27 -14.74 7.07
CA HIS A 63 -0.24 -16.09 7.63
C HIS A 63 -1.33 -16.33 8.67
N ASN A 64 -1.49 -15.40 9.61
CA ASN A 64 -2.39 -15.54 10.77
C ASN A 64 -3.54 -14.54 10.77
N GLY A 65 -3.58 -13.59 9.82
CA GLY A 65 -4.60 -12.54 9.79
C GLY A 65 -4.49 -11.52 10.93
N HIS A 66 -3.41 -11.52 11.73
CA HIS A 66 -3.23 -10.52 12.78
C HIS A 66 -2.84 -9.16 12.19
N TRP A 67 -3.18 -8.08 12.91
CA TRP A 67 -2.73 -6.74 12.55
C TRP A 67 -1.22 -6.61 12.70
N ILE A 68 -0.54 -6.34 11.59
CA ILE A 68 0.89 -6.06 11.54
C ILE A 68 1.15 -4.61 11.13
N THR A 69 2.29 -4.08 11.55
CA THR A 69 2.85 -2.83 11.04
C THR A 69 4.16 -3.17 10.33
N ILE A 70 4.31 -2.77 9.08
CA ILE A 70 5.53 -3.08 8.32
C ILE A 70 5.78 -2.03 7.24
N ASP A 71 7.06 -1.78 6.99
CA ASP A 71 7.48 -1.02 5.82
C ASP A 71 7.34 -1.87 4.56
N THR A 72 6.68 -1.29 3.57
CA THR A 72 6.47 -1.93 2.28
C THR A 72 6.80 -0.95 1.16
N GLY A 73 7.35 -1.47 0.07
CA GLY A 73 7.56 -0.67 -1.14
C GLY A 73 6.22 -0.18 -1.69
N THR A 74 6.16 1.11 -2.02
CA THR A 74 4.98 1.80 -2.57
C THR A 74 4.47 1.10 -3.83
N ARG A 75 5.39 0.56 -4.65
CA ARG A 75 5.10 -0.27 -5.82
C ARG A 75 4.19 -1.46 -5.56
N HIS A 76 4.18 -2.01 -4.34
CA HIS A 76 3.36 -3.18 -3.99
C HIS A 76 1.93 -2.82 -3.61
N LEU A 77 1.57 -1.54 -3.64
CA LEU A 77 0.25 -1.03 -3.27
C LEU A 77 -0.41 -0.33 -4.46
N ARG A 78 -1.74 -0.31 -4.48
CA ARG A 78 -2.57 0.33 -5.51
C ARG A 78 -3.85 0.89 -4.90
N THR A 79 -4.59 1.66 -5.68
CA THR A 79 -5.93 2.16 -5.29
C THR A 79 -5.84 2.97 -3.99
N PHE A 80 -4.87 3.88 -3.96
CA PHE A 80 -4.68 4.82 -2.85
C PHE A 80 -5.87 5.77 -2.80
N ARG A 81 -6.48 5.90 -1.62
CA ARG A 81 -7.62 6.78 -1.40
C ARG A 81 -7.61 7.33 0.03
N PRO A 82 -8.10 8.56 0.24
CA PRO A 82 -8.36 9.06 1.58
C PRO A 82 -9.38 8.15 2.29
N GLN A 83 -9.20 7.93 3.58
CA GLN A 83 -10.18 7.24 4.40
C GLN A 83 -10.10 7.73 5.85
N LEU A 84 -11.25 8.12 6.41
CA LEU A 84 -11.36 8.37 7.84
C LEU A 84 -11.40 7.03 8.58
N VAL A 85 -10.42 6.77 9.43
CA VAL A 85 -10.23 5.47 10.06
C VAL A 85 -10.66 5.50 11.52
N TYR A 86 -11.51 4.54 11.88
CA TYR A 86 -12.05 4.36 13.23
C TYR A 86 -11.47 3.12 13.94
N ALA A 87 -10.79 2.23 13.21
CA ALA A 87 -10.37 0.93 13.71
C ALA A 87 -9.33 1.10 14.85
N PRO A 88 -9.63 0.68 16.10
CA PRO A 88 -8.74 0.93 17.24
C PRO A 88 -7.36 0.29 17.08
N ALA A 89 -7.29 -0.86 16.41
CA ALA A 89 -6.03 -1.54 16.11
C ALA A 89 -5.10 -0.71 15.20
N VAL A 90 -5.68 0.05 14.26
CA VAL A 90 -4.94 0.95 13.36
C VAL A 90 -4.56 2.22 14.09
N LEU A 91 -5.50 2.85 14.80
CA LEU A 91 -5.27 4.09 15.55
C LEU A 91 -4.14 3.95 16.59
N LYS A 92 -4.11 2.83 17.32
CA LYS A 92 -3.01 2.51 18.26
C LYS A 92 -1.64 2.40 17.58
N ARG A 93 -1.59 1.88 16.35
CA ARG A 93 -0.34 1.70 15.57
C ARG A 93 0.08 2.97 14.84
N CYS A 94 -0.87 3.84 14.52
CA CYS A 94 -0.63 5.16 13.97
C CYS A 94 0.19 6.04 14.92
N GLY A 95 -0.06 5.93 16.22
CA GLY A 95 0.72 6.66 17.23
C GLY A 95 0.60 8.19 17.08
N GLY A 96 -0.54 8.67 16.61
CA GLY A 96 -0.77 10.10 16.34
C GLY A 96 -0.28 10.59 14.96
N ARG A 97 0.39 9.73 14.18
CA ARG A 97 0.68 10.01 12.76
C ARG A 97 -0.60 9.89 11.93
N GLY A 98 -0.69 10.63 10.83
CA GLY A 98 -1.82 10.62 9.91
C GLY A 98 -2.00 11.98 9.25
N SER A 99 -2.84 12.03 8.23
CA SER A 99 -3.23 13.31 7.62
C SER A 99 -4.12 14.05 8.63
N GLY A 100 -3.86 15.34 8.83
CA GLY A 100 -4.66 16.18 9.72
C GLY A 100 -6.07 16.38 9.14
N THR A 101 -6.18 16.52 7.81
CA THR A 101 -7.44 16.74 7.10
C THR A 101 -7.71 15.70 6.00
N ARG A 102 -8.95 15.72 5.48
CA ARG A 102 -9.35 14.93 4.31
C ARG A 102 -8.56 15.34 3.06
N GLU A 103 -8.38 16.65 2.86
CA GLU A 103 -7.72 17.23 1.69
C GLU A 103 -6.24 16.80 1.65
N GLU A 104 -5.54 16.89 2.78
CA GLU A 104 -4.15 16.38 2.90
C GLU A 104 -4.06 14.87 2.59
N ALA A 105 -5.07 14.09 2.99
CA ALA A 105 -5.12 12.67 2.67
C ALA A 105 -5.41 12.41 1.18
N GLU A 106 -6.20 13.27 0.53
CA GLU A 106 -6.48 13.24 -0.90
C GLU A 106 -5.23 13.55 -1.72
N GLU A 107 -4.52 14.63 -1.38
CA GLU A 107 -3.26 15.00 -2.01
C GLU A 107 -2.21 13.91 -1.86
N LEU A 108 -2.04 13.36 -0.65
CA LEU A 108 -1.12 12.28 -0.40
C LEU A 108 -1.51 11.01 -1.17
N ALA A 109 -2.80 10.67 -1.22
CA ALA A 109 -3.26 9.51 -1.99
C ALA A 109 -2.93 9.65 -3.48
N ALA A 110 -3.16 10.83 -4.07
CA ALA A 110 -2.84 11.11 -5.48
C ALA A 110 -1.32 11.04 -5.75
N LEU A 111 -0.51 11.60 -4.84
CA LEU A 111 0.95 11.52 -4.90
C LEU A 111 1.43 10.07 -4.89
N LEU A 112 0.97 9.28 -3.90
CA LEU A 112 1.38 7.90 -3.73
C LEU A 112 0.93 7.00 -4.88
N GLU A 113 -0.25 7.22 -5.46
CA GLU A 113 -0.72 6.47 -6.62
C GLU A 113 0.22 6.69 -7.83
N ARG A 114 0.62 7.94 -8.08
CA ARG A 114 1.58 8.26 -9.15
C ARG A 114 2.94 7.59 -8.91
N ILE A 115 3.49 7.71 -7.71
CA ILE A 115 4.79 7.10 -7.34
C ILE A 115 4.71 5.57 -7.45
N ALA A 116 3.62 4.96 -7.00
CA ALA A 116 3.45 3.51 -7.07
C ALA A 116 3.50 3.01 -8.52
N ARG A 117 2.84 3.73 -9.44
CA ARG A 117 2.88 3.43 -10.87
C ARG A 117 4.28 3.60 -11.45
N GLU A 118 4.93 4.73 -11.20
CA GLU A 118 6.29 5.01 -11.67
C GLU A 118 7.27 3.93 -11.19
N GLU A 119 7.25 3.62 -9.90
CA GLU A 119 8.10 2.59 -9.30
C GLU A 119 7.84 1.20 -9.89
N ARG A 120 6.58 0.79 -10.13
CA ARG A 120 6.32 -0.53 -10.74
C ARG A 120 6.88 -0.66 -12.15
N HIS A 121 6.83 0.42 -12.92
CA HIS A 121 7.38 0.46 -14.26
C HIS A 121 8.91 0.47 -14.25
N ALA A 122 9.53 1.23 -13.34
CA ALA A 122 10.98 1.48 -13.35
C ALA A 122 11.82 0.55 -12.47
N HIS A 123 11.23 -0.07 -11.44
CA HIS A 123 11.99 -0.82 -10.41
C HIS A 123 12.73 -2.05 -10.96
N HIS A 124 12.24 -2.64 -12.05
CA HIS A 124 12.86 -3.79 -12.67
C HIS A 124 13.55 -3.37 -13.96
N ALA A 125 14.85 -3.65 -14.08
CA ALA A 125 15.66 -3.29 -15.24
C ALA A 125 15.25 -3.99 -16.55
N ALA A 126 14.48 -5.07 -16.50
CA ALA A 126 13.96 -5.72 -17.70
C ALA A 126 12.61 -5.14 -18.12
N PRO A 127 12.32 -5.12 -19.45
CA PRO A 127 11.02 -4.74 -19.99
C PRO A 127 9.86 -5.45 -19.29
N HIS A 128 8.72 -4.79 -19.26
CA HIS A 128 7.51 -5.39 -18.73
C HIS A 128 7.13 -6.63 -19.54
N PRO A 129 7.01 -7.83 -18.93
CA PRO A 129 6.76 -9.05 -19.71
C PRO A 129 5.38 -9.01 -20.38
N GLN A 130 5.26 -9.61 -21.56
CA GLN A 130 3.97 -9.85 -22.22
C GLN A 130 3.23 -10.99 -21.49
N GLY A 131 1.90 -10.88 -21.35
CA GLY A 131 1.10 -11.85 -20.57
C GLY A 131 1.29 -11.75 -19.05
N CYS A 132 1.82 -10.62 -18.56
CA CYS A 132 2.04 -10.39 -17.13
C CYS A 132 0.72 -10.32 -16.35
N LEU A 133 0.67 -10.94 -15.18
CA LEU A 133 -0.46 -10.86 -14.24
C LEU A 133 -0.31 -9.72 -13.22
N CYS A 134 0.62 -8.77 -13.43
CA CYS A 134 0.70 -7.61 -12.56
C CYS A 134 -0.64 -6.84 -12.55
N HIS A 135 -0.90 -6.11 -11.49
CA HIS A 135 -2.18 -5.39 -11.34
C HIS A 135 -2.53 -4.41 -12.49
N GLU A 136 -1.57 -3.95 -13.30
CA GLU A 136 -1.79 -3.07 -14.47
C GLU A 136 -2.22 -3.87 -15.71
N CYS A 137 -1.70 -5.08 -15.90
CA CYS A 137 -2.02 -5.94 -17.04
C CYS A 137 -3.20 -6.89 -16.79
N LEU A 138 -3.62 -7.04 -15.53
CA LEU A 138 -4.92 -7.63 -15.21
C LEU A 138 -6.01 -6.67 -15.71
N THR A 139 -6.37 -6.80 -16.98
CA THR A 139 -7.62 -6.22 -17.48
C THR A 139 -8.73 -6.70 -16.57
N VAL A 140 -9.42 -5.77 -15.91
CA VAL A 140 -10.65 -6.08 -15.19
C VAL A 140 -11.61 -6.61 -16.24
N THR A 141 -11.79 -7.92 -16.34
CA THR A 141 -12.96 -8.44 -17.03
C THR A 141 -14.13 -7.98 -16.17
N PRO A 142 -15.02 -7.10 -16.66
CA PRO A 142 -16.26 -6.86 -15.94
C PRO A 142 -16.99 -8.21 -15.97
N GLY A 143 -17.09 -8.84 -14.80
CA GLY A 143 -18.00 -9.97 -14.59
C GLY A 143 -19.44 -9.50 -14.50
#